data_AF-A0A183BFP0-F1
#
_entry.id   AF-A0A183BFP0-F1
#
_cell.length_a   1.000
_cell.length_b   1.000
_cell.length_c   1.000
_cell.angle_alpha   90.00
_cell.angle_beta   90.00
_cell.angle_gamma   90.00
#
_symmetry.space_group_name_H-M   'P 1'
#
loop_
_entity.id
_entity.type
_entity.pdbx_description
1 polymer ?
#
loop_
_entity_poly.entity_id
_entity_poly.type
_entity_poly.pdbx_seq_one_letter_code
_entity_poly.pdbx_strand_id
1 'polypeptide(L)'
;MAWREYTRRHNEAVLLIRKGKRDSELELANRAKREPKRYYSYAEARGPNKRMMGPLQLERRTVIIEQEKVDAFCTHFSSGHGVDRDDLALPDLALPPLSEEIENAYVSLEAVHRILAELNVSKSPGPDGIHSAIVKTIVDIVAGPLVTPK
;
A
#
# COMPACT_ATOMS: atom_id res chain seq x y z
N MET A 1 14.52 46.16 30.88
CA MET A 1 14.25 46.40 29.45
C MET A 1 14.31 45.11 28.62
N ALA A 2 15.39 44.31 28.69
CA ALA A 2 15.57 43.10 27.87
C ALA A 2 14.48 42.01 28.03
N TRP A 3 14.02 41.74 29.26
CA TRP A 3 12.98 40.72 29.51
C TRP A 3 11.64 41.02 28.82
N ARG A 4 11.20 42.29 28.83
CA ARG A 4 9.92 42.68 28.21
C ARG A 4 9.95 42.50 26.70
N GLU A 5 11.06 42.85 26.06
CA GLU A 5 11.24 42.69 24.62
C GLU A 5 11.35 41.20 24.23
N TYR A 6 12.04 40.38 25.03
CA TYR A 6 12.05 38.93 24.86
C TYR A 6 10.63 38.35 24.91
N THR A 7 9.86 38.68 25.95
CA THR A 7 8.49 38.18 26.12
C THR A 7 7.58 38.64 24.98
N ARG A 8 7.74 39.87 24.50
CA ARG A 8 7.00 40.40 23.34
C ARG A 8 7.26 39.55 22.09
N ARG A 9 8.53 39.33 21.74
CA ARG A 9 8.92 38.54 20.55
C ARG A 9 8.53 37.07 20.68
N HIS A 10 8.66 36.48 21.88
CA HIS A 10 8.22 35.12 22.15
C HIS A 10 6.71 34.97 21.92
N ASN A 11 5.91 35.89 22.47
CA ASN A 11 4.46 35.86 22.30
C ASN A 11 4.05 36.07 20.84
N GLU A 12 4.73 36.97 20.13
CA GLU A 12 4.55 37.18 18.69
C GLU A 12 4.82 35.90 17.89
N ALA A 13 5.94 35.21 18.16
CA ALA A 13 6.26 33.93 17.53
C ALA A 13 5.21 32.84 17.85
N VAL A 14 4.77 32.72 19.11
CA VAL A 14 3.73 31.76 19.50
C VAL A 14 2.41 32.05 18.80
N LEU A 15 2.03 33.32 18.65
CA LEU A 15 0.83 33.73 17.92
C LEU A 15 0.92 33.34 16.45
N LEU A 16 2.06 33.60 15.80
CA LEU A 16 2.31 33.21 14.41
C LEU A 16 2.23 31.69 14.23
N ILE A 17 2.84 30.91 15.11
CA ILE A 17 2.78 29.44 15.08
C ILE A 17 1.33 28.96 15.23
N ARG A 18 0.56 29.52 16.18
CA ARG A 18 -0.84 29.17 16.38
C ARG A 18 -1.70 29.52 15.17
N LYS A 19 -1.45 30.68 14.56
CA LYS A 19 -2.13 31.12 13.34
C LYS A 19 -1.82 30.18 12.17
N GLY A 20 -0.55 29.91 11.90
CA GLY A 20 -0.13 29.01 10.81
C GLY A 20 -0.70 27.60 10.97
N LYS A 21 -0.72 27.05 12.20
CA LYS A 21 -1.37 25.75 12.46
C LYS A 21 -2.85 25.79 12.10
N ARG A 22 -3.59 26.79 12.62
CA ARG A 22 -5.03 26.94 12.34
C ARG A 22 -5.32 27.07 10.85
N ASP A 23 -4.55 27.91 10.15
CA ASP A 23 -4.74 28.17 8.72
C ASP A 23 -4.49 26.87 7.92
N SER A 24 -3.46 26.10 8.27
CA SER A 24 -3.18 24.80 7.63
C SER A 24 -4.29 23.76 7.86
N GLU A 25 -4.85 23.70 9.08
CA GLU A 25 -5.95 22.80 9.43
C GLU A 25 -7.25 23.20 8.72
N LEU A 26 -7.48 24.52 8.57
CA LEU A 26 -8.63 25.05 7.84
C LEU A 26 -8.54 24.78 6.34
N GLU A 27 -7.35 24.96 5.73
CA GLU A 27 -7.12 24.59 4.33
C GLU A 27 -7.35 23.09 4.10
N LEU A 28 -6.86 22.25 5.00
CA LEU A 28 -7.05 20.81 4.94
C LEU A 28 -8.53 20.43 5.01
N ALA A 29 -9.29 21.05 5.92
CA ALA A 29 -10.73 20.82 6.05
C ALA A 29 -11.50 21.27 4.80
N ASN A 30 -11.17 22.44 4.26
CA ASN A 30 -11.80 22.96 3.03
C ASN A 30 -11.55 22.05 1.82
N ARG A 31 -10.38 21.39 1.77
CA ARG A 31 -10.02 20.47 0.69
C ARG A 31 -10.42 19.02 0.96
N ALA A 32 -11.05 18.69 2.09
CA ALA A 32 -11.32 17.31 2.48
C ALA A 32 -12.12 16.51 1.44
N LYS A 33 -13.06 17.15 0.73
CA LYS A 33 -13.83 16.50 -0.35
C LYS A 33 -13.00 16.23 -1.62
N ARG A 34 -12.03 17.10 -1.93
CA ARG A 34 -11.19 17.01 -3.13
C ARG A 34 -9.96 16.12 -2.90
N GLU A 35 -9.39 16.17 -1.70
CA GLU A 35 -8.18 15.46 -1.30
C GLU A 35 -8.44 14.64 -0.02
N PRO A 36 -9.34 13.64 -0.05
CA PRO A 36 -9.76 12.91 1.14
C PRO A 36 -8.60 12.20 1.84
N LYS A 37 -7.63 11.69 1.09
CA LYS A 37 -6.45 11.00 1.64
C LYS A 37 -5.64 11.89 2.60
N ARG A 38 -5.47 13.17 2.29
CA ARG A 38 -4.71 14.09 3.16
C ARG A 38 -5.46 14.35 4.46
N TYR A 39 -6.77 14.55 4.37
CA TYR A 39 -7.62 14.74 5.55
C TYR A 39 -7.60 13.51 6.46
N TYR A 40 -7.83 12.32 5.91
CA TYR A 40 -7.84 11.08 6.70
C TYR A 40 -6.46 10.76 7.27
N SER A 41 -5.37 10.96 6.51
CA SER A 41 -4.01 10.79 7.03
C SER A 41 -3.72 11.72 8.22
N TYR A 42 -4.13 12.99 8.13
CA TYR A 42 -4.02 13.92 9.24
C TYR A 42 -4.89 13.52 10.46
N ALA A 43 -6.12 13.09 10.22
CA ALA A 43 -7.04 12.63 11.25
C ALA A 43 -6.54 11.35 11.94
N GLU A 44 -5.96 10.41 11.20
CA GLU A 44 -5.34 9.19 11.73
C GLU A 44 -4.10 9.51 12.56
N ALA A 45 -3.25 10.43 12.10
CA ALA A 45 -2.04 10.82 12.81
C ALA A 45 -2.30 11.50 14.17
N ARG A 46 -3.45 12.20 14.30
CA ARG A 46 -3.86 12.91 15.52
C ARG A 46 -4.99 12.24 16.30
N GLY A 47 -5.59 11.18 15.77
CA GLY A 47 -6.65 10.44 16.43
C GLY A 47 -6.12 9.69 17.66
N PRO A 48 -6.99 9.39 18.65
CA PRO A 48 -6.63 8.55 19.80
C PRO A 48 -6.25 7.12 19.35
N ASN A 49 -6.71 6.72 18.17
CA ASN A 49 -6.39 5.47 17.51
C ASN A 49 -5.09 5.59 16.71
N LYS A 50 -3.97 6.00 17.33
CA LYS A 50 -2.67 5.55 16.82
C LYS A 50 -2.70 4.04 16.91
N ARG A 51 -3.12 3.38 15.82
CA ARG A 51 -3.21 1.93 15.67
C ARG A 51 -1.80 1.34 15.63
N MET A 52 -1.01 1.60 16.66
CA MET A 52 0.11 0.76 16.97
C MET A 52 -0.51 -0.54 17.42
N MET A 53 -0.36 -1.60 16.62
CA MET A 53 -0.76 -2.92 17.06
C MET A 53 -0.15 -3.15 18.44
N GLY A 54 -1.00 -3.51 19.40
CA GLY A 54 -0.56 -3.83 20.74
C GLY A 54 0.51 -4.94 20.70
N PRO A 55 1.23 -5.15 21.81
CA PRO A 55 2.12 -6.29 21.92
C PRO A 55 1.33 -7.58 21.60
N LEU A 56 1.86 -8.42 20.72
CA LEU A 56 1.24 -9.71 20.42
C LEU A 56 1.74 -10.74 21.43
N GLN A 57 0.84 -11.57 21.94
CA GLN A 57 1.23 -12.73 22.73
C GLN A 57 1.37 -13.92 21.79
N LEU A 58 2.61 -14.34 21.56
CA LEU A 58 2.94 -15.56 20.84
C LEU A 58 3.37 -16.59 21.88
N GLU A 59 2.48 -17.53 22.17
CA GLU A 59 2.67 -18.56 23.19
C GLU A 59 3.11 -17.99 24.56
N ARG A 60 4.42 -17.99 24.86
CA ARG A 60 5.04 -17.51 26.10
C ARG A 60 5.87 -16.23 25.93
N ARG A 61 5.92 -15.65 24.73
CA ARG A 61 6.68 -14.45 24.42
C ARG A 61 5.77 -13.32 23.98
N THR A 62 6.02 -12.15 24.55
CA THR A 62 5.41 -10.91 24.10
C THR A 62 6.24 -10.30 22.98
N VAL A 63 5.65 -10.19 21.79
CA VAL A 63 6.26 -9.61 20.59
C VAL A 63 5.87 -8.14 20.50
N ILE A 64 6.88 -7.27 20.62
CA ILE A 64 6.70 -5.82 20.65
C ILE A 64 7.20 -5.18 19.35
N ILE A 65 8.19 -5.80 18.70
CA ILE A 65 8.83 -5.32 17.46
C ILE A 65 7.89 -5.53 16.28
N GLU A 66 7.68 -4.50 15.45
CA GLU A 66 6.72 -4.54 14.33
C GLU A 66 7.02 -5.64 13.31
N GLN A 67 8.29 -5.83 12.94
CA GLN A 67 8.67 -6.88 11.99
C GLN A 67 8.33 -8.28 12.54
N GLU A 68 8.68 -8.55 13.79
CA GLU A 68 8.34 -9.81 14.45
C GLU A 68 6.82 -10.02 14.56
N LYS A 69 6.04 -8.93 14.72
CA LYS A 69 4.57 -9.00 14.71
C LYS A 69 4.04 -9.43 13.34
N VAL A 70 4.58 -8.88 12.26
CA VAL A 70 4.23 -9.24 10.89
C VAL A 70 4.54 -10.72 10.65
N ASP A 71 5.74 -11.16 11.01
CA ASP A 71 6.16 -12.55 10.81
C ASP A 71 5.29 -13.52 11.62
N ALA A 72 4.95 -13.19 12.86
CA ALA A 72 4.04 -13.98 13.70
C ALA A 72 2.64 -14.08 13.09
N PHE A 73 2.10 -12.98 12.54
CA PHE A 73 0.81 -12.98 11.86
C PHE A 73 0.82 -13.83 10.59
N CYS A 74 1.81 -13.64 9.73
CA CYS A 74 1.98 -14.42 8.51
C CYS A 74 2.08 -15.91 8.84
N THR A 75 2.87 -16.28 9.85
CA THR A 75 3.02 -17.67 10.30
C THR A 75 1.70 -18.25 10.80
N HIS A 76 0.94 -17.51 11.63
CA HIS A 76 -0.32 -17.99 12.19
C HIS A 76 -1.39 -18.24 11.11
N PHE A 77 -1.54 -17.34 10.14
CA PHE A 77 -2.50 -17.54 9.06
C PHE A 77 -2.02 -18.60 8.06
N SER A 78 -0.71 -18.68 7.81
CA SER A 78 -0.15 -19.75 6.98
C SER A 78 -0.31 -21.12 7.63
N SER A 79 -0.30 -21.25 8.95
CA SER A 79 -0.54 -22.54 9.61
C SER A 79 -2.03 -22.93 9.66
N GLY A 80 -2.92 -21.95 9.81
CA GLY A 80 -4.38 -22.18 9.77
C GLY A 80 -4.89 -22.55 8.38
N HIS A 81 -4.22 -22.07 7.33
CA HIS A 81 -4.58 -22.33 5.93
C HIS A 81 -3.60 -23.29 5.21
N GLY A 82 -2.51 -23.70 5.86
CA GLY A 82 -1.44 -24.51 5.26
C GLY A 82 -1.62 -26.01 5.41
N VAL A 83 -2.80 -26.47 5.83
CA VAL A 83 -3.18 -27.83 5.50
C VAL A 83 -3.88 -27.72 4.16
N ASP A 84 -3.12 -27.93 3.09
CA ASP A 84 -3.64 -28.61 1.90
C ASP A 84 -4.19 -29.93 2.43
N ARG A 85 -5.44 -29.88 2.92
CA ARG A 85 -6.18 -31.06 3.28
C ARG A 85 -6.50 -31.67 1.93
N ASP A 86 -5.60 -32.49 1.40
CA ASP A 86 -5.91 -33.37 0.27
C ASP A 86 -7.18 -34.20 0.59
N ASP A 87 -7.50 -34.35 1.87
CA ASP A 87 -8.67 -35.02 2.42
C ASP A 87 -9.97 -34.20 2.42
N LEU A 88 -9.91 -32.86 2.33
CA LEU A 88 -11.11 -32.06 2.06
C LEU A 88 -11.21 -31.94 0.55
N ALA A 89 -12.01 -32.82 -0.05
CA ALA A 89 -12.62 -32.54 -1.33
C ALA A 89 -13.11 -31.09 -1.29
N LEU A 90 -12.49 -30.23 -2.11
CA LEU A 90 -13.03 -28.93 -2.44
C LEU A 90 -14.53 -29.16 -2.69
N PRO A 91 -15.45 -28.33 -2.14
CA PRO A 91 -16.86 -28.48 -2.45
C PRO A 91 -16.96 -28.65 -3.96
N ASP A 92 -17.68 -29.67 -4.43
CA ASP A 92 -17.82 -29.99 -5.84
C ASP A 92 -18.45 -28.76 -6.50
N LEU A 93 -17.57 -27.83 -6.90
CA LEU A 93 -17.89 -26.70 -7.72
C LEU A 93 -18.18 -27.39 -9.02
N ALA A 94 -19.47 -27.71 -9.23
CA ALA A 94 -19.96 -28.21 -10.50
C ALA A 94 -19.52 -27.18 -11.54
N LEU A 95 -18.34 -27.43 -12.11
CA LEU A 95 -17.75 -26.60 -13.13
C LEU A 95 -18.81 -26.63 -14.22
N PRO A 96 -19.38 -25.48 -14.61
CA PRO A 96 -20.23 -25.46 -15.79
C PRO A 96 -19.48 -26.19 -16.90
N PRO A 97 -20.16 -27.05 -17.69
CA PRO A 97 -19.50 -27.91 -18.67
C PRO A 97 -18.52 -27.06 -19.44
N LEU A 98 -17.23 -27.41 -19.34
CA LEU A 98 -16.07 -26.63 -19.80
C LEU A 98 -16.44 -25.99 -21.14
N SER A 99 -16.87 -24.73 -21.09
CA SER A 99 -17.39 -24.07 -22.27
C SER A 99 -16.16 -23.63 -23.04
N GLU A 100 -15.79 -24.46 -24.02
CA GLU A 100 -14.68 -24.24 -24.95
C GLU A 100 -13.33 -24.13 -24.21
N GLU A 101 -12.50 -25.17 -24.33
CA GLU A 101 -11.07 -25.01 -24.08
C GLU A 101 -10.62 -23.77 -24.86
N ILE A 102 -10.02 -22.78 -24.16
CA ILE A 102 -9.44 -21.61 -24.81
C ILE A 102 -8.20 -22.11 -25.54
N GLU A 103 -8.40 -22.70 -26.71
CA GLU A 103 -7.37 -23.44 -27.45
C GLU A 103 -6.22 -22.52 -27.86
N ASN A 104 -6.46 -21.21 -28.00
CA ASN A 104 -5.43 -20.25 -28.39
C ASN A 104 -5.66 -18.86 -27.79
N ALA A 105 -5.06 -18.59 -26.63
CA ALA A 105 -4.95 -17.24 -26.10
C ALA A 105 -3.89 -16.44 -26.88
N TYR A 106 -4.34 -15.70 -27.89
CA TYR A 106 -3.47 -14.78 -28.64
C TYR A 106 -3.27 -13.48 -27.86
N VAL A 107 -2.02 -13.17 -27.54
CA VAL A 107 -1.61 -11.92 -26.90
C VAL A 107 -0.91 -11.05 -27.93
N SER A 108 -1.53 -9.93 -28.34
CA SER A 108 -0.95 -9.05 -29.35
C SER A 108 0.21 -8.22 -28.79
N LEU A 109 1.19 -7.92 -29.66
CA LEU A 109 2.33 -7.06 -29.31
C LEU A 109 1.89 -5.68 -28.81
N GLU A 110 0.88 -5.10 -29.47
CA GLU A 110 0.33 -3.79 -29.08
C GLU A 110 -0.29 -3.82 -27.68
N ALA A 111 -0.97 -4.92 -27.32
CA ALA A 111 -1.55 -5.07 -25.99
C ALA A 111 -0.46 -5.15 -24.91
N VAL A 112 0.58 -5.95 -25.15
CA VAL A 112 1.73 -6.06 -24.23
C VAL A 112 2.43 -4.72 -24.08
N HIS A 113 2.74 -4.06 -25.19
CA HIS A 113 3.46 -2.79 -25.20
C HIS A 113 2.69 -1.71 -24.43
N ARG A 114 1.37 -1.59 -24.67
CA ARG A 114 0.51 -0.66 -23.96
C ARG A 114 0.53 -0.90 -22.45
N ILE A 115 0.37 -2.16 -22.02
CA ILE A 115 0.36 -2.52 -20.58
C ILE A 115 1.68 -2.14 -19.92
N LEU A 116 2.81 -2.48 -20.54
CA LEU A 116 4.14 -2.18 -20.02
C LEU A 116 4.42 -0.66 -20.00
N ALA A 117 3.93 0.08 -21.01
CA ALA A 117 4.06 1.54 -21.06
C ALA A 117 3.20 2.24 -19.99
N GLU A 118 2.07 1.65 -19.59
CA GLU A 118 1.16 2.20 -18.57
C GLU A 118 1.55 1.84 -17.13
N LEU A 119 2.64 1.07 -16.93
CA LEU A 119 3.13 0.72 -15.60
C LEU A 119 3.35 1.95 -14.71
N ASN A 120 2.85 1.85 -13.48
CA ASN A 120 2.96 2.91 -12.49
C ASN A 120 4.33 2.86 -11.79
N VAL A 121 5.16 3.85 -12.08
CA VAL A 121 6.53 3.98 -11.53
C VAL A 121 6.59 4.24 -10.03
N SER A 122 5.47 4.53 -9.37
CA SER A 122 5.42 4.72 -7.91
C SER A 122 5.11 3.43 -7.14
N LYS A 123 5.04 2.29 -7.83
CA LYS A 123 4.79 0.98 -7.21
C LYS A 123 6.10 0.31 -6.82
N SER A 124 6.06 -0.42 -5.71
CA SER A 124 7.18 -1.24 -5.26
C SER A 124 7.52 -2.34 -6.28
N PRO A 125 8.79 -2.78 -6.35
CA PRO A 125 9.19 -3.92 -7.17
C PRO A 125 8.42 -5.20 -6.82
N GLY A 126 8.26 -6.07 -7.81
CA GLY A 126 7.71 -7.41 -7.62
C GLY A 126 8.67 -8.35 -6.85
N PRO A 127 8.30 -9.63 -6.68
CA PRO A 127 9.18 -10.64 -6.08
C PRO A 127 10.45 -10.91 -6.90
N ASP A 128 10.45 -10.53 -8.18
CA ASP A 128 11.61 -10.51 -9.07
C ASP A 128 12.59 -9.35 -8.78
N GLY A 129 12.20 -8.39 -7.93
CA GLY A 129 13.00 -7.22 -7.58
C GLY A 129 13.06 -6.17 -8.70
N ILE A 130 12.33 -6.34 -9.81
CA ILE A 130 12.40 -5.43 -10.94
C ILE A 130 11.39 -4.29 -10.74
N HIS A 131 11.89 -3.06 -10.72
CA HIS A 131 11.04 -1.87 -10.56
C HIS A 131 10.39 -1.46 -11.88
N SER A 132 9.12 -1.02 -11.82
CA SER A 132 8.34 -0.60 -12.98
C SER A 132 9.00 0.50 -13.81
N ALA A 133 9.79 1.37 -13.19
CA ALA A 133 10.55 2.41 -13.91
C ALA A 133 11.58 1.82 -14.89
N ILE A 134 12.21 0.69 -14.54
CA ILE A 134 13.17 0.02 -15.42
C ILE A 134 12.43 -0.62 -16.59
N VAL A 135 11.39 -1.41 -16.31
CA VAL A 135 10.60 -2.10 -17.34
C VAL A 135 10.06 -1.12 -18.38
N LYS A 136 9.55 0.03 -17.93
CA LYS A 136 9.00 1.06 -18.81
C LYS A 136 10.04 1.67 -19.75
N THR A 137 11.32 1.71 -19.35
CA THR A 137 12.42 2.20 -20.23
C THR A 137 12.87 1.19 -21.28
N ILE A 138 12.68 -0.10 -21.02
CA ILE A 138 13.11 -1.19 -21.91
C ILE A 138 11.93 -1.88 -22.62
N VAL A 139 10.78 -1.22 -22.69
CA VAL A 139 9.53 -1.81 -23.19
C VAL A 139 9.65 -2.34 -24.61
N ASP A 140 10.38 -1.64 -25.48
CA ASP A 140 10.56 -2.03 -26.88
C ASP A 140 11.37 -3.33 -27.03
N ILE A 141 12.22 -3.64 -26.03
CA ILE A 141 13.02 -4.86 -26.00
C ILE A 141 12.22 -6.02 -25.40
N VAL A 142 11.45 -5.74 -24.34
CA VAL A 142 10.75 -6.78 -23.55
C VAL A 142 9.39 -7.15 -24.14
N ALA A 143 8.74 -6.26 -24.89
CA ALA A 143 7.40 -6.52 -25.43
C ALA A 143 7.39 -7.69 -26.43
N GLY A 144 8.41 -7.82 -27.27
CA GLY A 144 8.51 -8.89 -28.28
C GLY A 144 8.51 -10.31 -27.69
N PRO A 145 9.42 -10.62 -26.75
CA PRO A 145 9.49 -11.93 -26.11
C PRO A 145 8.23 -12.37 -25.34
N LEU A 146 7.35 -11.44 -24.97
CA LEU A 146 6.14 -11.71 -24.19
C LEU A 146 4.90 -11.95 -25.05
N VAL A 147 5.01 -11.84 -26.37
CA VAL A 147 3.94 -12.11 -27.32
C VAL A 147 3.82 -13.61 -27.57
N THR A 148 2.59 -14.12 -27.61
CA THR A 148 2.34 -15.49 -28.06
C THR A 148 2.31 -15.54 -29.59
N PRO A 149 2.99 -16.51 -30.23
CA PRO A 149 2.89 -16.68 -31.68
C PRO A 149 1.45 -17.02 -32.08
N LYS A 150 1.03 -16.53 -33.24
CA LYS A 150 -0.24 -16.91 -33.88
C LYS A 150 -0.19 -18.34 -34.38
#